data_AF-A0A3M3AAM0-F1
#
_entry.id   AF-A0A3M3AAM0-F1
#
_cell.length_a   1.000
_cell.length_b   1.000
_cell.length_c   1.000
_cell.angle_alpha   90.00
_cell.angle_beta   90.00
_cell.angle_gamma   90.00
#
_symmetry.space_group_name_H-M   'P 1'
#
loop_
_entity.id
_entity.type
_entity.pdbx_description
1 polymer ?
#
loop_
_entity_poly.entity_id
_entity_poly.type
_entity_poly.pdbx_seq_one_letter_code
_entity_poly.pdbx_strand_id
1 'polypeptide(L)' 'MNVDMDLEPFRRINPCGYAGLAMTQLSDQAGQIEFSEVSARLRAQLVKHLDYAEQATLTGGINHYD' A
#
# COMPACT_ATOMS: atom_id res chain seq x y z
N MET A 1 1.47 3.30 -1.57
CA MET A 1 0.50 3.65 -0.51
C MET A 1 1.26 3.64 0.80
N ASN A 2 1.21 4.73 1.56
CA ASN A 2 1.93 4.86 2.83
C ASN A 2 0.97 4.48 3.97
N VAL A 3 1.32 3.47 4.76
CA VAL A 3 0.41 2.90 5.77
C VAL A 3 0.78 3.42 7.16
N ASP A 4 1.86 2.89 7.72
CA ASP A 4 2.47 3.31 8.97
C ASP A 4 3.97 3.04 8.84
N MET A 5 4.72 4.03 8.38
CA MET A 5 6.12 3.86 8.03
C MET A 5 6.94 5.12 8.35
N ASP A 6 8.27 4.98 8.35
CA ASP A 6 9.15 6.14 8.46
C ASP A 6 9.11 6.99 7.17
N LEU A 7 8.61 8.22 7.29
CA LEU A 7 8.55 9.20 6.19
C LEU A 7 9.82 10.05 6.07
N GLU A 8 10.79 9.92 6.99
CA GLU A 8 12.04 10.69 7.00
C GLU A 8 12.83 10.61 5.67
N PRO A 9 12.95 9.44 5.00
CA PRO A 9 13.65 9.35 3.73
C PRO A 9 13.05 10.23 2.61
N PHE A 10 11.74 10.48 2.65
CA PHE A 10 11.06 11.28 1.64
C PHE A 10 11.30 12.79 1.81
N ARG A 11 11.83 13.24 2.95
CA ARG A 11 12.15 14.65 3.19
C ARG A 11 13.39 15.13 2.45
N ARG A 12 14.24 14.21 1.97
CA ARG A 12 15.50 14.52 1.28
C ARG A 12 15.42 14.44 -0.25
N ILE A 13 14.28 14.02 -0.80
CA ILE A 13 14.09 13.83 -2.24
C ILE A 13 12.91 14.67 -2.72
N ASN A 14 12.75 14.80 -4.05
CA ASN A 14 11.54 15.35 -4.67
C ASN A 14 10.73 14.19 -5.29
N PRO A 15 9.96 13.41 -4.50
CA PRO A 15 9.38 12.16 -4.96
C PRO A 15 8.21 12.37 -5.93
N CYS A 16 7.53 13.53 -5.85
CA CYS A 16 6.33 13.84 -6.62
C CYS A 16 6.54 14.93 -7.67
N GLY A 17 7.75 15.48 -7.80
CA GLY A 17 8.06 16.58 -8.71
C GLY A 17 7.68 17.97 -8.17
N TYR A 18 6.80 18.04 -7.15
CA TYR A 18 6.36 19.28 -6.52
C TYR A 18 7.18 19.61 -5.28
N ALA A 19 8.12 20.54 -5.42
CA ALA A 19 8.97 20.98 -4.31
C ALA A 19 8.12 21.53 -3.14
N GLY A 20 8.39 21.03 -1.94
CA GLY A 20 7.75 21.48 -0.70
C GLY A 20 6.40 20.83 -0.39
N LEU A 21 5.85 19.96 -1.26
CA LEU A 21 4.65 19.20 -0.93
C LEU A 21 5.00 18.02 -0.01
N ALA A 22 4.43 18.01 1.19
CA ALA A 22 4.67 16.96 2.18
C ALA A 22 3.97 15.64 1.80
N MET A 23 4.67 14.52 1.99
CA MET A 23 4.05 13.19 1.94
C MET A 23 3.14 12.98 3.17
N THR A 24 2.09 12.18 3.03
CA THR A 24 1.19 11.77 4.12
C THR A 24 1.06 10.25 4.16
N GLN A 25 0.50 9.73 5.25
CA GLN A 25 0.27 8.30 5.46
C GLN A 25 -1.06 8.04 6.17
N LEU A 26 -1.55 6.81 6.09
CA LEU A 26 -2.84 6.43 6.68
C LEU A 26 -2.85 6.57 8.20
N SER A 27 -1.77 6.22 8.90
CA SER A 27 -1.70 6.33 10.37
C SER A 27 -1.91 7.77 10.87
N ASP A 28 -1.50 8.78 10.10
CA ASP A 28 -1.72 10.19 10.43
C ASP A 28 -3.18 10.64 10.23
N GLN A 29 -3.93 9.99 9.32
CA GLN A 29 -5.24 10.44 8.86
C GLN A 29 -6.41 9.61 9.40
N ALA A 30 -6.19 8.32 9.62
CA ALA A 30 -7.20 7.35 10.02
C ALA A 30 -6.99 6.83 11.45
N GLY A 31 -5.92 7.26 12.13
CA GLY A 31 -5.53 6.76 13.45
C GLY A 31 -4.84 5.40 13.37
N GLN A 32 -4.92 4.63 14.46
CA GLN A 32 -4.25 3.33 14.57
C GLN A 32 -4.83 2.34 13.55
N ILE A 33 -3.98 1.88 12.62
CA ILE A 33 -4.37 0.97 11.56
C ILE A 33 -3.27 -0.09 11.33
N GLU A 34 -3.67 -1.34 11.24
CA GLU A 34 -2.75 -2.44 11.01
C GLU A 34 -2.49 -2.66 9.52
N PHE A 35 -1.24 -2.99 9.16
CA PHE A 35 -0.88 -3.26 7.77
C PHE A 35 -1.70 -4.41 7.14
N SER A 36 -2.03 -5.43 7.95
CA SER A 36 -2.83 -6.58 7.54
C SER A 36 -4.27 -6.16 7.15
N GLU A 37 -4.85 -5.22 7.88
CA GLU A 37 -6.16 -4.66 7.61
C GLU A 37 -6.16 -3.88 6.28
N VAL A 38 -5.18 -2.98 6.11
CA VAL A 38 -5.04 -2.21 4.86
C VAL A 38 -4.85 -3.14 3.66
N SER A 39 -4.02 -4.19 3.81
CA SER A 39 -3.80 -5.20 2.78
C SER A 39 -5.09 -5.92 2.39
N ALA A 40 -5.93 -6.29 3.37
CA ALA A 40 -7.21 -6.94 3.11
C ALA A 40 -8.19 -6.00 2.38
N ARG A 41 -8.29 -4.74 2.82
CA ARG A 41 -9.16 -3.73 2.19
C ARG A 41 -8.73 -3.41 0.77
N LEU A 42 -7.44 -3.16 0.55
CA LEU A 42 -6.89 -2.89 -0.79
C LEU A 42 -7.16 -4.06 -1.74
N ARG A 43 -6.91 -5.29 -1.28
CA ARG A 43 -7.17 -6.49 -2.05
C ARG A 43 -8.65 -6.59 -2.48
N ALA A 44 -9.59 -6.32 -1.58
CA ALA A 44 -11.01 -6.29 -1.92
C ALA A 44 -11.36 -5.21 -2.97
N GLN A 45 -10.74 -4.02 -2.88
CA GLN A 45 -10.93 -2.96 -3.89
C GLN A 45 -10.36 -3.37 -5.26
N LEU A 46 -9.18 -3.99 -5.30
CA LEU A 46 -8.57 -4.43 -6.55
C LEU A 46 -9.43 -5.49 -7.26
N VAL A 47 -9.89 -6.53 -6.54
CA VAL A 47 -10.79 -7.55 -7.12
C VAL A 47 -12.02 -6.91 -7.72
N LYS A 48 -12.67 -6.01 -6.97
CA LYS A 48 -13.88 -5.31 -7.39
C LYS A 48 -13.65 -4.43 -8.63
N HIS A 49 -12.55 -3.68 -8.67
CA HIS A 49 -12.33 -2.65 -9.69
C HIS A 49 -11.59 -3.15 -10.94
N LEU A 50 -11.01 -4.35 -10.88
CA LEU A 50 -10.37 -5.01 -12.00
C LEU A 50 -11.22 -6.16 -12.59
N ASP A 51 -12.49 -6.27 -12.18
CA ASP A 51 -13.46 -7.26 -12.66
C ASP A 51 -13.01 -8.73 -12.51
N TYR A 52 -12.28 -9.04 -11.44
CA TYR A 52 -11.97 -10.43 -11.10
C TYR A 52 -13.14 -11.06 -10.33
N ALA A 53 -13.58 -12.24 -10.77
CA ALA A 53 -14.63 -13.00 -10.08
C ALA A 53 -14.17 -13.57 -8.73
N GLU A 54 -12.89 -13.99 -8.65
CA GLU A 54 -12.31 -14.64 -7.48
C GLU A 54 -10.85 -14.24 -7.30
N GLN A 55 -10.33 -14.53 -6.11
CA GLN A 55 -8.92 -14.37 -5.76
C GLN A 55 -8.45 -15.52 -4.91
N ALA A 56 -7.17 -15.88 -5.04
CA ALA A 56 -6.54 -16.89 -4.22
C ALA A 56 -5.24 -16.34 -3.61
N THR A 57 -5.04 -16.60 -2.32
CA THR A 57 -3.75 -16.38 -1.66
C THR A 57 -2.93 -17.66 -1.80
N LEU A 58 -1.79 -17.60 -2.48
CA LEU A 58 -0.87 -18.73 -2.59
C LEU A 58 0.02 -18.79 -1.35
N THR A 59 -0.01 -19.90 -0.61
CA THR A 59 0.91 -20.19 0.48
C THR A 59 2.13 -20.94 -0.09
N GLY A 60 3.32 -20.32 -0.03
CA GLY A 60 4.56 -20.93 -0.54
C GLY A 60 5.38 -20.09 -1.53
N GLY A 61 4.96 -18.84 -1.81
CA GLY A 61 5.58 -18.02 -2.84
C GLY A 61 5.17 -18.46 -4.25
N ILE A 62 5.24 -17.53 -5.20
CA ILE A 62 5.14 -17.87 -6.63
C ILE A 62 6.45 -18.56 -6.97
N ASN A 63 6.45 -19.89 -7.08
CA ASN A 63 7.58 -20.59 -7.67
C ASN A 63 7.78 -19.99 -9.07
N HIS A 64 8.87 -19.26 -9.25
CA HIS A 64 9.35 -18.87 -10.55
C HIS A 64 9.88 -20.15 -11.20
N TYR A 65 9.03 -20.86 -11.94
CA TYR A 65 9.48 -21.85 -12.89
C TYR A 65 9.68 -21.12 -14.22
N ASP A 66 10.96 -21.04 -14.58
CA ASP A 66 11.62 -20.54 -15.80
C ASP A 66 11.62 -19.03 -16.10
#